data_AF-A0A7W2L191-F1
#
_entry.id   AF-A0A7W2L191-F1
#
_cell.length_a   1.000
_cell.length_b   1.000
_cell.length_c   1.000
_cell.angle_alpha   90.00
_cell.angle_beta   90.00
_cell.angle_gamma   90.00
#
_symmetry.space_group_name_H-M   'P 1'
#
loop_
_entity.id
_entity.type
_entity.pdbx_description
1 polymer ?
#
loop_
_entity_poly.entity_id
_entity_poly.type
_entity_poly.pdbx_seq_one_letter_code
_entity_poly.pdbx_strand_id
1 'polypeptide(L)'
;MVSDNTPKQSGSIIFWRGDNSSTGLNLPAEGSGESVKKTVVANHSVIEMSDIPSASTIILNYRTAPNDPTVRSSITLRTTHKPASLDRTEYSYLLNTYAVGDFVSSGLGLMVIAKKDGPPSQADVNADHQIDCYVTLSSSPPSA
;
A
#
# COMPACT_ATOMS: atom_id res chain seq x y z
N MET A 1 -24.41 -12.27 -26.42
CA MET A 1 -23.94 -12.15 -25.03
C MET A 1 -22.44 -12.20 -25.08
N VAL A 2 -21.77 -11.04 -24.99
CA VAL A 2 -20.31 -11.01 -24.89
C VAL A 2 -19.99 -11.27 -23.43
N SER A 3 -19.43 -12.43 -23.13
CA SER A 3 -18.87 -12.72 -21.82
C SER A 3 -17.65 -11.82 -21.66
N ASP A 4 -17.84 -10.71 -20.95
CA ASP A 4 -16.77 -9.80 -20.59
C ASP A 4 -15.89 -10.51 -19.55
N ASN A 5 -14.96 -11.33 -20.05
CA ASN A 5 -14.00 -12.09 -19.27
C ASN A 5 -12.81 -11.22 -18.82
N THR A 6 -12.89 -9.91 -18.99
CA THR A 6 -11.91 -8.98 -18.46
C THR A 6 -12.01 -9.05 -16.93
N PRO A 7 -10.95 -9.46 -16.20
CA PRO A 7 -10.99 -9.47 -14.75
C PRO A 7 -11.36 -8.06 -14.29
N LYS A 8 -12.45 -7.92 -13.53
CA LYS A 8 -12.82 -6.64 -12.92
C LYS A 8 -11.68 -6.27 -11.97
N GLN A 9 -10.80 -5.38 -12.39
CA GLN A 9 -9.73 -4.84 -11.57
C GLN A 9 -10.21 -3.55 -10.93
N SER A 10 -9.76 -3.27 -9.72
CA SER A 10 -10.27 -2.13 -8.95
C SER A 10 -9.13 -1.34 -8.33
N GLY A 11 -8.10 -1.06 -9.13
CA GLY A 11 -6.95 -0.26 -8.73
C GLY A 11 -5.63 -1.02 -8.72
N SER A 12 -4.56 -0.28 -8.44
CA SER A 12 -3.19 -0.80 -8.41
C SER A 12 -2.32 -0.06 -7.39
N ILE A 13 -1.34 -0.78 -6.86
CA ILE A 13 -0.26 -0.23 -6.04
C ILE A 13 1.06 -0.48 -6.75
N ILE A 14 1.86 0.56 -6.97
CA ILE A 14 3.14 0.49 -7.67
C ILE A 14 4.25 0.88 -6.69
N PHE A 15 5.30 0.06 -6.66
CA PHE A 15 6.50 0.31 -5.88
C PHE A 15 7.62 0.69 -6.84
N TRP A 16 8.16 1.90 -6.69
CA TRP A 16 9.21 2.46 -7.52
C TRP A 16 10.54 2.46 -6.78
N ARG A 17 11.60 2.20 -7.54
CA ARG A 17 12.98 2.38 -7.14
C ARG A 17 13.48 3.74 -7.65
N GLY A 18 14.53 4.26 -7.02
CA GLY A 18 15.16 5.53 -7.40
C GLY A 18 15.69 5.62 -8.84
N ASP A 19 15.87 4.48 -9.53
CA ASP A 19 16.23 4.41 -10.95
C ASP A 19 15.01 4.39 -11.90
N ASN A 20 13.81 4.67 -11.37
CA ASN A 20 12.51 4.57 -12.05
C ASN A 20 12.09 3.15 -12.48
N SER A 21 12.82 2.11 -12.11
CA SER A 21 12.27 0.74 -12.21
C SER A 21 11.13 0.55 -11.21
N SER A 22 10.14 -0.26 -11.56
CA SER A 22 8.97 -0.46 -10.71
C SER A 22 8.36 -1.84 -10.79
N THR A 23 7.57 -2.16 -9.78
CA THR A 23 6.81 -3.39 -9.71
C THR A 23 5.41 -3.11 -9.15
N GLY A 24 4.39 -3.64 -9.83
CA GLY A 24 2.99 -3.37 -9.50
C GLY A 24 2.28 -4.54 -8.81
N LEU A 25 1.27 -4.21 -8.01
CA LEU A 25 0.25 -5.10 -7.47
C LEU A 25 -1.11 -4.65 -8.00
N ASN A 26 -1.75 -5.47 -8.82
CA ASN A 26 -3.12 -5.23 -9.23
C ASN A 26 -4.08 -5.72 -8.14
N LEU A 27 -5.13 -4.94 -7.89
CA LEU A 27 -6.14 -5.31 -6.91
C LEU A 27 -7.24 -6.14 -7.56
N PRO A 28 -7.82 -7.10 -6.82
CA PRO A 28 -8.98 -7.86 -7.27
C PRO A 28 -10.20 -6.93 -7.40
N ALA A 29 -11.32 -7.51 -7.84
CA ALA A 29 -12.55 -6.76 -8.03
C ALA A 29 -13.04 -6.11 -6.73
N GLU A 30 -13.53 -4.88 -6.82
CA GLU A 30 -14.20 -4.19 -5.73
C GLU A 30 -15.40 -5.00 -5.21
N GLY A 31 -15.58 -5.02 -3.89
CA GLY A 31 -16.63 -5.81 -3.25
C GLY A 31 -16.31 -7.31 -3.15
N SER A 32 -15.17 -7.78 -3.67
CA SER A 32 -14.77 -9.19 -3.53
C SER A 32 -14.49 -9.61 -2.09
N GLY A 33 -14.09 -8.67 -1.22
CA GLY A 33 -13.58 -8.99 0.11
C GLY A 33 -12.22 -9.71 0.09
N GLU A 34 -11.61 -9.87 -1.08
CA GLU A 34 -10.36 -10.62 -1.23
C GLU A 34 -9.19 -9.85 -0.63
N SER A 35 -8.18 -10.62 -0.21
CA SER A 35 -6.90 -10.08 0.24
C SER A 35 -5.80 -10.48 -0.73
N VAL A 36 -4.96 -9.52 -1.10
CA VAL A 36 -3.77 -9.73 -1.93
C VAL A 36 -2.52 -9.28 -1.19
N LYS A 37 -1.39 -9.89 -1.53
CA LYS A 37 -0.09 -9.56 -0.95
C LYS A 37 0.99 -9.44 -2.02
N LYS A 38 1.95 -8.55 -1.78
CA LYS A 38 3.17 -8.44 -2.57
C LYS A 38 4.34 -8.08 -1.67
N THR A 39 5.43 -8.83 -1.80
CA THR A 39 6.70 -8.52 -1.16
C THR A 39 7.62 -7.87 -2.20
N VAL A 40 8.24 -6.76 -1.84
CA VAL A 40 9.24 -6.07 -2.66
C VAL A 40 10.53 -5.87 -1.84
N VAL A 41 11.65 -5.71 -2.54
CA VAL A 41 12.88 -5.27 -1.89
C VAL A 41 12.72 -3.83 -1.40
N ALA A 42 13.30 -3.52 -0.24
CA ALA A 42 13.09 -2.26 0.47
C ALA A 42 13.47 -1.01 -0.35
N ASN A 43 14.41 -1.14 -1.28
CA ASN A 43 14.81 -0.04 -2.16
C ASN A 43 13.75 0.35 -3.21
N HIS A 44 12.64 -0.38 -3.30
CA HIS A 44 11.41 0.07 -3.97
C HIS A 44 10.50 0.79 -2.95
N SER A 45 11.04 1.81 -2.28
CA SER A 45 10.39 2.49 -1.14
C SER A 45 9.39 3.56 -1.55
N VAL A 46 9.39 4.00 -2.80
CA VAL A 46 8.43 5.00 -3.30
C VAL A 46 7.16 4.28 -3.70
N ILE A 47 6.04 4.65 -3.08
CA ILE A 47 4.75 4.00 -3.26
C ILE A 47 3.82 4.95 -4.02
N GLU A 48 3.16 4.41 -5.04
CA GLU A 48 2.10 5.07 -5.80
C GLU A 48 0.86 4.18 -5.75
N MET A 49 -0.32 4.78 -5.58
CA MET A 49 -1.59 4.05 -5.52
C MET A 49 -2.61 4.73 -6.43
N SER A 50 -3.36 3.94 -7.18
CA SER A 50 -4.37 4.45 -8.11
C SER A 50 -5.67 3.65 -8.02
N ASP A 51 -6.79 4.38 -8.02
CA ASP A 51 -8.16 3.86 -8.04
C ASP A 51 -8.44 2.78 -6.97
N ILE A 52 -7.89 2.95 -5.77
CA ILE A 52 -8.09 1.97 -4.70
C ILE A 52 -9.54 2.04 -4.22
N PRO A 53 -10.23 0.90 -4.01
CA PRO A 53 -11.63 0.89 -3.60
C PRO A 53 -11.79 1.48 -2.21
N SER A 54 -12.95 2.07 -1.93
CA SER A 54 -13.27 2.57 -0.58
C SER A 54 -13.28 1.46 0.47
N ALA A 55 -13.07 1.83 1.74
CA ALA A 55 -13.04 0.91 2.88
C ALA A 55 -12.02 -0.26 2.77
N SER A 56 -11.03 -0.11 1.89
CA SER A 56 -9.89 -1.02 1.79
C SER A 56 -8.88 -0.73 2.90
N THR A 57 -8.25 -1.78 3.41
CA THR A 57 -7.14 -1.69 4.36
C THR A 57 -5.85 -2.07 3.65
N ILE A 58 -4.85 -1.19 3.72
CA ILE A 58 -3.52 -1.40 3.14
C ILE A 58 -2.51 -1.41 4.30
N ILE A 59 -1.73 -2.46 4.41
CA ILE A 59 -0.67 -2.60 5.41
C ILE A 59 0.67 -2.67 4.68
N LEU A 60 1.60 -1.80 5.07
CA LEU A 60 2.96 -1.78 4.57
C LEU A 60 3.90 -2.10 5.73
N ASN A 61 4.43 -3.32 5.74
CA ASN A 61 5.34 -3.81 6.76
C ASN A 61 6.77 -3.80 6.25
N TYR A 62 7.65 -3.18 7.01
CA TYR A 62 9.08 -3.20 6.74
C TYR A 62 9.77 -4.26 7.60
N ARG A 63 10.64 -5.06 6.99
CA ARG A 63 11.43 -6.09 7.68
C ARG A 63 12.86 -6.18 7.15
N THR A 64 13.79 -6.52 8.04
CA THR A 64 15.24 -6.48 7.77
C THR A 64 15.79 -7.75 7.14
N ALA A 65 15.02 -8.84 7.06
CA ALA A 65 15.50 -10.05 6.40
C ALA A 65 14.35 -10.82 5.73
N PRO A 66 14.57 -11.41 4.54
CA PRO A 66 13.58 -12.23 3.82
C PRO A 66 13.05 -13.43 4.62
N ASN A 67 13.83 -13.97 5.54
CA ASN A 67 13.45 -15.16 6.32
C ASN A 67 13.06 -14.83 7.76
N ASP A 68 13.10 -13.55 8.14
CA ASP A 68 12.70 -13.08 9.47
C ASP A 68 11.32 -12.42 9.39
N PRO A 69 10.27 -12.97 10.03
CA PRO A 69 8.95 -12.36 10.05
C PRO A 69 8.87 -11.12 10.96
N THR A 70 9.95 -10.74 11.64
CA THR A 70 9.97 -9.60 12.55
C THR A 70 9.77 -8.29 11.80
N VAL A 71 8.56 -7.73 11.92
CA VAL A 71 8.22 -6.40 11.42
C VAL A 71 8.95 -5.35 12.27
N ARG A 72 9.82 -4.58 11.61
CA ARG A 72 10.61 -3.51 12.23
C ARG A 72 9.87 -2.18 12.25
N SER A 73 9.06 -1.91 11.23
CA SER A 73 8.15 -0.79 11.22
C SER A 73 6.96 -1.07 10.32
N SER A 74 5.84 -0.39 10.55
CA SER A 74 4.67 -0.53 9.71
C SER A 74 3.80 0.72 9.68
N ILE A 75 3.08 0.88 8.58
CA ILE A 75 1.97 1.82 8.47
C ILE A 75 0.76 1.08 7.90
N THR A 76 -0.41 1.35 8.48
CA THR A 76 -1.69 0.85 7.98
C THR A 76 -2.55 2.03 7.56
N LEU A 77 -2.99 1.99 6.31
CA LEU A 77 -3.87 2.97 5.70
C LEU A 77 -5.25 2.37 5.49
N ARG A 78 -6.27 3.19 5.69
CA ARG A 78 -7.66 2.89 5.32
C ARG A 78 -8.11 3.87 4.25
N THR A 79 -8.71 3.36 3.18
CA THR A 79 -9.36 4.22 2.19
C THR A 79 -10.74 4.64 2.67
N THR A 80 -11.07 5.92 2.49
CA THR A 80 -12.28 6.55 3.05
C THR A 80 -13.30 6.97 1.98
N HIS A 81 -12.90 7.07 0.72
CA HIS A 81 -13.77 7.32 -0.42
C HIS A 81 -13.23 6.64 -1.69
N LYS A 82 -14.01 6.68 -2.77
CA LYS A 82 -13.62 6.17 -4.08
C LYS A 82 -13.56 7.32 -5.11
N PRO A 83 -12.54 7.37 -5.97
CA PRO A 83 -11.30 6.58 -5.91
C PRO A 83 -10.40 7.06 -4.77
N ALA A 84 -9.63 6.19 -4.11
CA ALA A 84 -8.52 6.61 -3.27
C ALA A 84 -7.20 6.46 -4.03
N SER A 85 -6.27 7.40 -3.83
CA SER A 85 -5.00 7.43 -4.55
C SER A 85 -3.87 7.96 -3.67
N LEU A 86 -2.64 7.69 -4.09
CA LEU A 86 -1.41 8.19 -3.48
C LEU A 86 -0.45 8.56 -4.58
N ASP A 87 -0.02 9.82 -4.62
CA ASP A 87 1.08 10.23 -5.48
C ASP A 87 2.37 9.58 -5.00
N ARG A 88 3.38 9.46 -5.87
CA ARG A 88 4.68 8.86 -5.54
C ARG A 88 5.24 9.41 -4.22
N THR A 89 5.11 8.61 -3.17
CA THR A 89 5.46 9.02 -1.81
C THR A 89 6.39 7.98 -1.20
N GLU A 90 7.51 8.45 -0.65
CA GLU A 90 8.45 7.59 0.08
C GLU A 90 7.81 6.97 1.33
N TYR A 91 8.06 5.68 1.54
CA TYR A 91 7.62 4.95 2.73
C TYR A 91 8.07 5.64 4.03
N SER A 92 9.32 6.10 4.07
CA SER A 92 9.87 6.80 5.22
C SER A 92 9.17 8.14 5.48
N TYR A 93 8.79 8.85 4.43
CA TYR A 93 8.01 10.09 4.53
C TYR A 93 6.60 9.80 5.09
N LEU A 94 5.89 8.81 4.56
CA LEU A 94 4.58 8.41 5.09
C LEU A 94 4.65 8.11 6.59
N LEU A 95 5.66 7.36 7.00
CA LEU A 95 5.82 6.92 8.38
C LEU A 95 6.34 8.02 9.32
N ASN A 96 7.06 9.03 8.83
CA ASN A 96 7.50 10.17 9.66
C ASN A 96 6.44 11.27 9.78
N THR A 97 5.74 11.56 8.69
CA THR A 97 4.94 12.78 8.58
C THR A 97 3.57 12.66 9.23
N TYR A 98 2.90 11.51 9.06
CA TYR A 98 1.49 11.37 9.45
C TYR A 98 1.35 10.58 10.75
N ALA A 99 0.55 11.07 11.69
CA ALA A 99 0.14 10.36 12.90
C ALA A 99 -1.06 9.44 12.64
N VAL A 100 -1.36 8.56 13.59
CA VAL A 100 -2.60 7.77 13.54
C VAL A 100 -3.80 8.72 13.66
N GLY A 101 -4.76 8.58 12.74
CA GLY A 101 -5.91 9.48 12.60
C GLY A 101 -5.73 10.54 11.51
N ASP A 102 -4.50 10.76 11.01
CA ASP A 102 -4.25 11.76 9.98
C ASP A 102 -4.67 11.27 8.59
N PHE A 103 -5.15 12.20 7.79
CA PHE A 103 -5.30 12.02 6.35
C PHE A 103 -3.98 12.32 5.64
N VAL A 104 -3.61 11.45 4.69
CA VAL A 104 -2.39 11.60 3.89
C VAL A 104 -2.63 12.68 2.83
N SER A 105 -1.96 13.83 2.98
CA SER A 105 -2.16 14.99 2.10
C SER A 105 -1.56 14.82 0.71
N SER A 106 -0.59 13.92 0.54
CA SER A 106 -0.03 13.53 -0.78
C SER A 106 -0.89 12.48 -1.51
N GLY A 107 -2.07 12.18 -0.97
CA GLY A 107 -3.02 11.27 -1.57
C GLY A 107 -4.44 11.77 -1.44
N LEU A 108 -5.35 11.03 -2.05
CA LEU A 108 -6.79 11.26 -1.95
C LEU A 108 -7.39 10.11 -1.14
N GLY A 109 -8.04 10.44 -0.02
CA GLY A 109 -8.87 9.47 0.71
C GLY A 109 -8.16 8.41 1.51
N LEU A 110 -6.88 8.60 1.81
CA LEU A 110 -6.09 7.70 2.64
C LEU A 110 -5.98 8.26 4.06
N MET A 111 -6.39 7.47 5.05
CA MET A 111 -6.25 7.79 6.47
C MET A 111 -5.33 6.77 7.13
N VAL A 112 -4.41 7.24 7.97
CA VAL A 112 -3.54 6.37 8.77
C VAL A 112 -4.32 5.82 9.95
N ILE A 113 -4.45 4.51 10.07
CA ILE A 113 -5.21 3.86 11.15
C ILE A 113 -4.35 3.09 12.15
N ALA A 114 -3.12 2.74 11.78
CA ALA A 114 -2.16 2.15 12.70
C ALA A 114 -0.73 2.40 12.22
N LYS A 115 0.21 2.44 13.17
CA LYS A 115 1.65 2.51 12.90
C LYS A 115 2.39 1.67 13.91
N LYS A 116 3.56 1.18 13.52
CA LYS A 116 4.53 0.56 14.41
C LYS A 116 5.90 1.16 14.15
N ASP A 117 6.54 1.63 15.22
CA ASP A 117 7.90 2.18 15.23
C ASP A 117 8.12 3.37 14.24
N GLY A 118 9.29 3.99 14.32
CA GLY A 118 9.72 5.03 13.36
C GLY A 118 10.27 4.41 12.06
N PRO A 119 10.52 5.21 11.02
CA PRO A 119 11.01 4.66 9.76
C PRO A 119 12.41 4.08 9.88
N PRO A 120 12.69 3.07 9.04
CA PRO A 120 14.04 2.54 8.91
C PRO A 120 15.00 3.64 8.46
N SER A 121 16.27 3.52 8.85
CA SER A 121 17.28 4.45 8.36
C SER A 121 17.43 4.34 6.84
N GLN A 122 17.92 5.39 6.17
CA GLN A 122 18.17 5.32 4.72
C GLN A 122 19.12 4.18 4.35
N ALA A 123 20.08 3.87 5.23
CA ALA A 123 20.99 2.73 5.05
C ALA A 123 20.22 1.40 5.06
N ASP A 124 19.24 1.25 5.95
CA ASP A 124 18.40 0.05 6.02
C ASP A 124 17.48 -0.07 4.79
N VAL A 125 16.94 1.03 4.27
CA VAL A 125 16.10 1.02 3.05
C VAL A 125 16.91 0.59 1.82
N ASN A 126 18.19 0.94 1.76
CA ASN A 126 19.09 0.59 0.66
C ASN A 126 19.66 -0.84 0.75
N ALA A 127 19.52 -1.51 1.90
CA ALA A 127 19.93 -2.90 2.07
C ALA A 127 18.94 -3.89 1.42
N ASP A 128 19.30 -5.17 1.36
CA ASP A 128 18.44 -6.27 0.86
C ASP A 128 17.29 -6.63 1.84
N HIS A 129 16.70 -5.61 2.44
CA HIS A 129 15.53 -5.68 3.31
C HIS A 129 14.26 -5.76 2.46
N GLN A 130 13.10 -5.89 3.10
CA GLN A 130 11.83 -6.10 2.39
C GLN A 130 10.70 -5.21 2.91
N ILE A 131 9.81 -4.86 1.99
CA ILE A 131 8.50 -4.26 2.28
C ILE A 131 7.44 -5.26 1.83
N ASP A 132 6.63 -5.71 2.78
CA ASP A 132 5.44 -6.52 2.53
C ASP A 132 4.22 -5.61 2.48
N CYS A 133 3.54 -5.61 1.33
CA CYS A 133 2.27 -4.95 1.13
C CYS A 133 1.14 -5.98 1.22
N TYR A 134 0.19 -5.73 2.10
CA TYR A 134 -1.06 -6.49 2.21
C TYR A 134 -2.23 -5.55 1.96
N VAL A 135 -3.13 -5.94 1.09
CA VAL A 135 -4.34 -5.19 0.79
C VAL A 135 -5.53 -6.10 1.03
N THR A 136 -6.45 -5.64 1.87
CA THR A 136 -7.74 -6.30 2.10
C THR A 136 -8.82 -5.37 1.59
N LEU A 137 -9.57 -5.82 0.58
CA LEU A 137 -10.70 -5.07 0.04
C LEU A 137 -11.92 -5.23 0.94
N SER A 138 -12.78 -4.22 0.97
CA SER A 138 -14.11 -4.35 1.57
C SER A 138 -14.94 -5.39 0.81
N SER A 139 -15.63 -6.26 1.54
CA SER A 139 -16.66 -7.17 1.00
C SER A 139 -17.99 -6.47 0.73
N SER A 140 -18.14 -5.23 1.19
CA SER A 140 -19.31 -4.41 0.95
C SER A 140 -18.98 -3.37 -0.13
N PRO A 141 -19.69 -3.32 -1.27
CA PRO A 141 -19.57 -2.20 -2.18
C PRO A 141 -19.94 -0.90 -1.44
N PRO A 142 -19.35 0.26 -1.81
CA PRO A 142 -19.70 1.53 -1.19
C PRO A 142 -21.22 1.72 -1.24
N SER A 143 -21.82 2.00 -0.09
CA SER A 143 -23.22 2.43 -0.05
C SER A 143 -23.31 3.76 -0.79
N ALA A 144 -24.12 3.80 -1.84
CA ALA A 144 -24.38 4.98 -2.66
C ALA A 144 -25.08 6.08 -1.87
#